data_AF-A0A6A8LS61-F1
#
_entry.id   AF-A0A6A8LS61-F1
#
_cell.length_a   1.000
_cell.length_b   1.000
_cell.length_c   1.000
_cell.angle_alpha   90.00
_cell.angle_beta   90.00
_cell.angle_gamma   90.00
#
_symmetry.space_group_name_H-M   'P 1'
#
loop_
_entity.id
_entity.type
_entity.pdbx_description
1 polymer ?
#
loop_
_entity_poly.entity_id
_entity_poly.type
_entity_poly.pdbx_seq_one_letter_code
_entity_poly.pdbx_strand_id
1 'polypeptide(L)' 'ESTKLSNLVDDMITISRLNEHGNLNIELVNIFKLVKDTLQLFSHEIEKKRLNIRIEIDEELSLYCDKLKLKHIITNLIQ' A
#
# COMPACT_ATOMS: atom_id res chain seq x y z
N GLU A 1 -1.54 -23.28 3.23
CA GLU A 1 -2.38 -23.09 4.44
C GLU A 1 -1.76 -22.17 5.49
N SER A 2 -0.44 -22.24 5.74
CA SER A 2 0.27 -21.37 6.70
C SER A 2 0.19 -19.84 6.43
N THR A 3 0.07 -19.41 5.17
CA THR A 3 -0.04 -17.97 4.80
C THR A 3 -1.33 -17.30 5.27
N LYS A 4 -2.45 -18.03 5.32
CA LYS A 4 -3.74 -17.46 5.76
C LYS A 4 -3.70 -17.04 7.23
N LEU A 5 -3.03 -17.83 8.07
CA LEU A 5 -2.90 -17.54 9.49
C LEU A 5 -2.00 -16.31 9.72
N SER A 6 -0.93 -16.17 8.93
CA SER A 6 -0.03 -15.01 8.98
C SER A 6 -0.78 -13.71 8.65
N ASN A 7 -1.56 -13.72 7.57
CA ASN A 7 -2.33 -12.54 7.16
C ASN A 7 -3.33 -12.10 8.25
N LEU A 8 -4.02 -13.06 8.87
CA LEU A 8 -4.97 -12.77 9.96
C LEU A 8 -4.29 -12.16 11.19
N VAL A 9 -3.08 -12.59 11.51
CA VAL A 9 -2.30 -12.02 12.62
C VAL A 9 -1.84 -10.60 12.29
N ASP A 10 -1.35 -10.36 11.07
CA ASP A 10 -0.93 -9.04 10.60
C ASP A 10 -2.10 -8.04 10.56
N ASP A 11 -3.28 -8.49 10.16
CA ASP A 11 -4.51 -7.69 10.16
C ASP A 11 -4.93 -7.33 11.60
N MET A 12 -4.87 -8.28 12.53
CA MET A 12 -5.19 -8.03 13.94
C MET A 12 -4.23 -7.01 14.56
N ILE A 13 -2.92 -7.13 14.30
CA ILE A 13 -1.91 -6.17 14.76
C ILE A 13 -2.17 -4.78 14.16
N THR A 14 -2.55 -4.72 12.88
CA THR A 14 -2.89 -3.47 12.19
C THR A 14 -4.07 -2.78 12.86
N ILE A 15 -5.14 -3.51 13.17
CA ILE A 15 -6.34 -2.98 13.85
C ILE A 15 -5.99 -2.46 15.24
N SER A 16 -5.19 -3.20 16.02
CA SER A 16 -4.74 -2.74 17.34
C SER A 16 -3.95 -1.42 17.28
N ARG A 17 -3.09 -1.25 16.26
CA ARG A 17 -2.32 0.00 16.05
C ARG A 17 -3.17 1.17 15.53
N LEU A 18 -4.31 0.91 14.89
CA LEU A 18 -5.23 1.97 14.43
C LEU A 18 -6.05 2.56 15.58
N ASN A 19 -6.28 1.79 16.64
CA ASN A 19 -6.99 2.24 17.85
C ASN A 19 -6.11 3.13 18.74
N GLU A 20 -4.79 3.09 18.57
CA GLU A 20 -3.90 4.10 19.11
C GLU A 20 -3.91 5.29 18.15
N HIS A 21 -4.36 6.46 18.62
CA HIS A 21 -4.31 7.72 17.88
C HIS A 21 -2.85 8.14 17.61
N GLY A 22 -2.17 7.43 16.71
CA GLY A 22 -0.80 7.68 16.32
C GLY A 22 -0.75 8.90 15.40
N ASN A 23 0.02 9.91 15.80
CA ASN A 23 0.26 11.12 15.02
C ASN A 23 0.61 10.76 13.57
N LEU A 24 -0.06 11.42 12.61
CA LEU A 24 0.28 11.30 11.20
C LEU A 24 1.65 11.93 10.96
N ASN A 25 2.55 11.20 10.30
CA ASN A 25 3.82 11.77 9.85
C ASN A 25 3.62 12.38 8.47
N ILE A 26 3.11 13.61 8.42
CA ILE A 26 2.78 14.30 7.17
C ILE A 26 4.06 14.78 6.48
N GLU A 27 4.29 14.30 5.26
CA GLU A 27 5.37 14.74 4.38
C GLU A 27 4.85 14.98 2.95
N LEU A 28 5.61 15.71 2.14
CA LEU A 28 5.29 15.87 0.71
C LEU A 28 5.68 14.60 -0.04
N VAL A 29 4.70 13.91 -0.61
CA VAL A 29 4.88 12.61 -1.26
C VAL A 29 4.48 12.68 -2.72
N ASN A 30 5.36 12.24 -3.62
CA ASN A 30 5.01 11.99 -5.02
C ASN A 30 4.17 10.72 -5.13
N ILE A 31 2.91 10.87 -5.53
CA ILE A 31 1.90 9.81 -5.51
C ILE A 31 2.14 8.78 -6.61
N PHE A 32 2.52 9.23 -7.81
CA PHE A 32 2.84 8.34 -8.92
C PHE A 32 3.95 7.35 -8.53
N LYS A 33 5.04 7.86 -7.94
CA LYS A 33 6.15 7.04 -7.45
C LYS A 33 5.69 6.09 -6.35
N LEU A 34 4.90 6.55 -5.39
CA LEU A 34 4.39 5.69 -4.32
C LEU A 34 3.57 4.51 -4.86
N VAL A 35 2.63 4.77 -5.78
CA VAL A 35 1.79 3.73 -6.38
C VAL A 35 2.62 2.76 -7.22
N LYS A 36 3.55 3.29 -8.04
CA LYS A 36 4.45 2.49 -8.86
C LYS A 36 5.35 1.57 -8.02
N ASP A 37 5.98 2.10 -6.98
CA ASP A 37 6.83 1.35 -6.06
C ASP A 37 6.03 0.26 -5.31
N THR A 38 4.76 0.55 -4.99
CA THR A 38 3.88 -0.43 -4.33
C THR A 38 3.50 -1.56 -5.27
N LEU A 39 3.15 -1.25 -6.53
CA LEU A 39 2.80 -2.25 -7.54
C LEU A 39 3.98 -3.16 -7.92
N GLN A 40 5.22 -2.66 -7.85
CA GLN A 40 6.41 -3.50 -8.08
C GLN A 40 6.49 -4.68 -7.12
N LEU A 41 5.99 -4.54 -5.88
CA LEU A 41 5.93 -5.63 -4.89
C LEU A 41 5.03 -6.79 -5.34
N PHE A 42 4.08 -6.52 -6.23
CA PHE A 42 3.12 -7.49 -6.75
C PHE A 42 3.46 -7.96 -8.17
N SER A 43 4.60 -7.53 -8.74
CA SER A 43 5.03 -7.85 -10.10
C SER A 43 4.91 -9.34 -10.44
N HIS A 44 5.39 -10.20 -9.54
CA HIS A 44 5.31 -11.65 -9.71
C HIS A 44 3.87 -12.18 -9.82
N GLU A 45 2.97 -11.69 -8.96
CA GLU A 45 1.56 -12.12 -8.98
C GLU A 45 0.79 -11.53 -10.17
N ILE A 46 1.12 -10.30 -10.57
CA ILE A 46 0.59 -9.64 -11.78
C ILE A 46 0.94 -10.45 -13.03
N GLU A 47 2.22 -10.85 -13.17
CA GLU A 47 2.69 -11.67 -14.28
C GLU A 47 2.03 -13.06 -14.29
N LYS A 48 2.01 -13.72 -13.13
CA LYS A 48 1.40 -15.04 -12.96
C LYS A 48 -0.09 -15.05 -13.28
N LYS A 49 -0.83 -14.01 -12.87
CA LYS A 49 -2.27 -13.85 -13.13
C LYS A 49 -2.57 -13.19 -14.48
N ARG A 50 -1.55 -12.77 -15.24
CA ARG A 50 -1.65 -12.05 -16.52
C ARG A 50 -2.56 -10.83 -16.43
N LEU A 51 -2.43 -10.06 -15.34
CA LEU A 51 -3.22 -8.86 -15.12
C LEU A 51 -2.65 -7.69 -15.92
N ASN A 52 -3.53 -6.89 -16.50
CA ASN A 52 -3.15 -5.61 -17.09
C ASN A 52 -3.39 -4.50 -16.06
N ILE A 53 -2.33 -3.80 -15.66
CA ILE A 53 -2.41 -2.70 -14.70
C ILE A 53 -2.08 -1.39 -15.41
N ARG A 54 -2.96 -0.41 -15.24
CA ARG A 54 -2.79 0.95 -15.74
C ARG A 54 -2.76 1.92 -14.56
N ILE A 55 -1.75 2.78 -14.52
CA ILE A 55 -1.65 3.88 -13.55
C ILE A 55 -2.05 5.15 -14.29
N GLU A 56 -3.16 5.77 -13.89
CA GLU A 56 -3.67 7.03 -14.45
C GLU A 56 -3.48 8.16 -13.43
N ILE A 57 -2.22 8.54 -13.22
CA ILE A 57 -1.81 9.56 -12.25
C ILE A 57 -0.75 10.42 -12.91
N ASP A 58 -0.83 11.74 -12.74
CA ASP A 58 0.22 12.66 -13.17
C ASP A 58 1.53 12.33 -12.44
N GLU A 59 2.64 12.23 -13.20
CA GLU A 59 3.96 11.86 -12.66
C GLU A 59 4.50 12.88 -11.65
N GLU A 60 4.05 14.14 -11.73
CA GLU A 60 4.48 15.21 -10.83
C GLU A 60 3.55 15.40 -9.62
N LEU A 61 2.41 14.68 -9.58
CA LEU A 61 1.43 14.82 -8.51
C LEU A 61 2.05 14.54 -7.15
N SER A 62 2.11 15.59 -6.32
CA SER A 62 2.64 15.53 -4.97
C SER A 62 1.60 16.01 -3.96
N LEU A 63 1.42 15.25 -2.87
CA LEU A 63 0.45 15.55 -1.80
C LEU A 63 1.11 15.51 -0.43
N TYR A 64 0.64 16.35 0.50
CA TYR A 64 1.00 16.26 1.91
C TYR A 64 0.21 15.15 2.58
N CYS A 65 0.86 14.04 2.90
CA CYS A 65 0.22 12.87 3.48
C CYS A 65 1.21 12.03 4.31
N ASP A 66 0.68 11.07 5.06
CA ASP A 66 1.52 10.05 5.70
C ASP A 66 1.82 8.94 4.68
N LYS A 67 3.05 8.93 4.18
CA LYS A 67 3.51 8.00 3.15
C LYS A 67 3.34 6.54 3.54
N LEU A 68 3.64 6.18 4.79
CA LEU A 68 3.61 4.78 5.23
C LEU A 68 2.17 4.29 5.36
N LYS A 69 1.28 5.11 5.92
CA LYS A 69 -0.14 4.79 6.02
C LYS A 69 -0.77 4.72 4.62
N LEU A 70 -0.46 5.65 3.72
CA LEU A 70 -0.99 5.62 2.36
C LEU A 70 -0.47 4.42 1.58
N LYS A 71 0.82 4.08 1.69
CA LYS A 71 1.39 2.84 1.12
C LYS A 71 0.62 1.61 1.59
N HIS A 72 0.34 1.53 2.89
CA HIS A 72 -0.38 0.41 3.47
C HIS A 72 -1.81 0.31 2.91
N ILE A 73 -2.54 1.43 2.83
CA ILE A 73 -3.87 1.47 2.22
C ILE A 73 -3.82 0.95 0.78
N ILE A 74 -2.91 1.47 -0.05
CA ILE A 74 -2.74 1.05 -1.45
C ILE A 74 -2.41 -0.45 -1.53
N THR A 75 -1.50 -0.92 -0.68
CA THR A 75 -1.12 -2.35 -0.62
C THR A 75 -2.33 -3.24 -0.34
N ASN A 76 -3.16 -2.88 0.65
CA ASN A 76 -4.34 -3.66 1.03
C ASN A 76 -5.42 -3.65 -0.05
N LEU A 77 -5.52 -2.59 -0.85
CA LEU A 77 -6.47 -2.53 -1.97
C LEU A 77 -6.05 -3.41 -3.16
N ILE A 78 -4.77 -3.74 -3.28
CA ILE A 78 -4.20 -4.52 -4.40
C ILE A 78 -4.12 -6.01 -4.07
N GLN A 79 -3.93 -6.38 -2.79
CA GLN A 79 -3.84 -7.76 -2.31
C GLN A 79 -5.01 -8.65 -2.77
#